data_AF-A0A6H9I740-F1
#
_entry.id   AF-A0A6H9I740-F1
#
_cell.length_a   1.000
_cell.length_b   1.000
_cell.length_c   1.000
_cell.angle_alpha   90.00
_cell.angle_beta   90.00
_cell.angle_gamma   90.00
#
_symmetry.space_group_name_H-M   'P 1'
#
loop_
_entity.id
_entity.type
_entity.pdbx_description
1 polymer ?
#
loop_
_entity_poly.entity_id
_entity_poly.type
_entity_poly.pdbx_seq_one_letter_code
_entity_poly.pdbx_strand_id
1 'polypeptide(L)'
;MKTLSLIILSFFISIPAYSDVVTEGETTVSYEFSIEGLTDLAGYTFVAYPVNISGGSPVNELFILEGDKTYSFVGKYFDPDIYVIETEKLDPEKLTNQVDYGYTGEDESGDKILNYLKENFTMIGTISSVYSVPESVDYSSVKDLYIVSKDENGIKLSFSKREFYQNGKLLKTSDKNDLNEDIDSSFNFKYMMLSTSILALLTIVFIVLKKRKFVK
;
A
#
# COMPACT_ATOMS: atom_id res chain seq x y z
N MET A 1 -33.26 -41.92 -11.21
CA MET A 1 -31.94 -42.10 -10.56
C MET A 1 -30.91 -42.14 -11.68
N LYS A 2 -29.92 -41.26 -11.81
CA LYS A 2 -29.05 -40.67 -10.81
C LYS A 2 -28.76 -39.20 -11.20
N THR A 3 -29.00 -38.27 -10.29
CA THR A 3 -28.32 -36.97 -10.22
C THR A 3 -26.84 -37.26 -10.07
N LEU A 4 -26.05 -37.00 -11.10
CA LEU A 4 -24.60 -37.13 -11.04
C LEU A 4 -23.98 -35.74 -11.08
N SER A 5 -23.37 -35.40 -9.96
CA SER A 5 -22.68 -34.17 -9.60
C SER A 5 -21.85 -33.55 -10.72
N LEU A 6 -22.01 -32.24 -10.89
CA LEU A 6 -20.99 -31.37 -11.48
C LEU A 6 -20.69 -30.25 -10.49
N ILE A 7 -20.19 -30.65 -9.31
CA ILE A 7 -19.40 -29.77 -8.44
C ILE A 7 -17.94 -29.98 -8.86
N ILE A 8 -17.15 -28.92 -8.75
CA ILE A 8 -15.69 -28.87 -8.87
C ILE A 8 -15.18 -28.66 -10.30
N LEU A 9 -15.25 -27.41 -10.76
CA LEU A 9 -14.11 -26.80 -11.44
C LEU A 9 -13.98 -25.31 -11.07
N SER A 10 -14.16 -25.00 -9.78
CA SER A 10 -13.77 -23.73 -9.15
C SER A 10 -12.46 -23.92 -8.39
N PHE A 11 -11.53 -24.64 -9.00
CA PHE A 11 -10.17 -24.87 -8.51
C PHE A 11 -9.21 -24.66 -9.68
N PHE A 12 -9.15 -23.44 -10.18
CA PHE A 12 -7.98 -23.00 -10.94
C PHE A 12 -7.57 -21.64 -10.39
N ILE A 13 -6.71 -21.78 -9.38
CA ILE A 13 -5.57 -20.92 -9.09
C ILE A 13 -5.94 -19.46 -8.78
N SER A 14 -6.40 -19.22 -7.55
CA SER A 14 -5.85 -18.10 -6.78
C SER A 14 -4.35 -18.36 -6.62
N ILE A 15 -3.58 -18.09 -7.69
CA ILE A 15 -2.16 -17.81 -7.53
C ILE A 15 -2.17 -16.55 -6.66
N PRO A 16 -1.64 -16.55 -5.42
CA PRO A 16 -1.24 -15.30 -4.81
C PRO A 16 -0.21 -14.73 -5.77
N ALA A 17 -0.62 -13.79 -6.62
CA ALA A 17 0.28 -13.07 -7.47
C ALA A 17 1.25 -12.38 -6.52
N TYR A 18 2.47 -12.93 -6.46
CA TYR A 18 3.48 -12.50 -5.51
C TYR A 18 3.61 -10.99 -5.58
N SER A 19 3.46 -10.35 -4.42
CA SER A 19 3.55 -8.93 -4.15
C SER A 19 4.97 -8.37 -4.36
N ASP A 20 5.72 -8.92 -5.32
CA ASP A 20 7.13 -8.65 -5.47
C ASP A 20 7.66 -8.71 -6.92
N VAL A 21 6.80 -8.96 -7.93
CA VAL A 21 7.25 -8.96 -9.33
C VAL A 21 7.44 -7.53 -9.81
N VAL A 22 8.68 -7.12 -10.12
CA VAL A 22 8.93 -5.84 -10.80
C VAL A 22 8.50 -6.08 -12.23
N THR A 23 7.65 -5.22 -12.77
CA THR A 23 7.21 -5.45 -14.14
C THR A 23 8.40 -5.33 -15.08
N GLU A 24 8.43 -6.11 -16.16
CA GLU A 24 9.50 -5.98 -17.16
C GLU A 24 9.55 -4.53 -17.69
N GLY A 25 10.74 -3.93 -17.67
CA GLY A 25 10.98 -2.52 -18.00
C GLY A 25 10.85 -1.54 -16.83
N GLU A 26 10.64 -2.01 -15.62
CA GLU A 26 10.67 -1.21 -14.39
C GLU A 26 11.89 -1.56 -13.53
N THR A 27 12.36 -0.58 -12.76
CA THR A 27 13.38 -0.77 -11.72
C THR A 27 12.80 -0.44 -10.35
N THR A 28 13.26 -1.13 -9.32
CA THR A 28 12.89 -0.86 -7.93
C THR A 28 13.56 0.43 -7.46
N VAL A 29 12.81 1.26 -6.74
CA VAL A 29 13.34 2.43 -6.05
C VAL A 29 13.17 2.27 -4.54
N SER A 30 14.17 2.72 -3.78
CA SER A 30 14.05 2.80 -2.33
C SER A 30 13.18 4.00 -1.97
N TYR A 31 12.14 3.76 -1.17
CA TYR A 31 11.22 4.79 -0.71
C TYR A 31 11.42 5.10 0.76
N GLU A 32 11.51 6.38 1.08
CA GLU A 32 11.58 6.91 2.43
C GLU A 32 10.58 8.05 2.60
N PHE A 33 10.11 8.26 3.82
CA PHE A 33 9.36 9.46 4.16
C PHE A 33 9.80 10.01 5.52
N SER A 34 9.51 11.28 5.73
CA SER A 34 9.71 11.97 7.00
C SER A 34 8.53 12.89 7.26
N ILE A 35 8.26 13.13 8.54
CA ILE A 35 7.14 13.98 8.96
C ILE A 35 7.67 15.06 9.90
N GLU A 36 7.49 16.31 9.50
CA GLU A 36 7.79 17.50 10.28
C GLU A 36 6.53 18.02 11.02
N GLY A 37 6.73 18.83 12.06
CA GLY A 37 5.66 19.44 12.85
C GLY A 37 5.10 18.56 13.97
N LEU A 38 5.65 17.36 14.19
CA LEU A 38 5.25 16.47 15.29
C LEU A 38 5.56 17.08 16.67
N THR A 39 6.65 17.82 16.80
CA THR A 39 7.06 18.48 18.05
C THR A 39 6.08 19.56 18.52
N ASP A 40 5.42 20.23 17.57
CA ASP A 40 4.41 21.25 17.87
C ASP A 40 3.10 20.63 18.40
N LEU A 41 2.98 19.31 18.29
CA LEU A 41 1.82 18.51 18.69
C LEU A 41 2.20 17.44 19.73
N ALA A 42 3.06 17.80 20.70
CA ALA A 42 3.57 16.90 21.74
C ALA A 42 2.52 16.21 22.65
N GLY A 43 1.25 16.63 22.59
CA GLY A 43 0.13 15.96 23.26
C GLY A 43 -0.53 14.82 22.46
N TYR A 44 0.01 14.52 21.28
CA TYR A 44 -0.51 13.51 20.35
C TYR A 44 0.55 12.47 20.04
N THR A 45 0.09 11.22 19.92
CA THR A 45 0.89 10.11 19.40
C THR A 45 0.50 9.84 17.96
N PHE A 46 1.50 9.80 17.09
CA PHE A 46 1.35 9.56 15.66
C PHE A 46 1.85 8.16 15.33
N VAL A 47 1.13 7.50 14.44
CA VAL A 47 1.39 6.12 14.08
C VAL A 47 1.25 5.97 12.57
N ALA A 48 2.23 5.32 11.93
CA ALA A 48 2.13 4.89 10.54
C ALA A 48 1.85 3.39 10.49
N TYR A 49 0.76 3.02 9.81
CA TYR A 49 0.38 1.64 9.57
C TYR A 49 0.47 1.33 8.06
N PRO A 50 1.32 0.38 7.64
CA PRO A 50 1.50 0.03 6.23
C PRO A 50 0.27 -0.73 5.72
N VAL A 51 -0.46 -0.13 4.78
CA VAL A 51 -1.61 -0.78 4.12
C VAL A 51 -1.17 -1.45 2.83
N ASN A 52 -1.31 -2.77 2.73
CA ASN A 52 -0.97 -3.51 1.52
C ASN A 52 -1.94 -3.16 0.37
N ILE A 53 -1.43 -2.66 -0.75
CA ILE A 53 -2.23 -2.29 -1.93
C ILE A 53 -2.19 -3.33 -3.06
N SER A 54 -1.34 -4.36 -2.98
CA SER A 54 -1.19 -5.38 -4.03
C SER A 54 -1.83 -6.73 -3.71
N GLY A 55 -2.62 -6.83 -2.63
CA GLY A 55 -3.19 -8.10 -2.17
C GLY A 55 -2.15 -9.13 -1.73
N GLY A 56 -0.93 -8.67 -1.40
CA GLY A 56 0.09 -9.49 -0.74
C GLY A 56 -0.22 -9.68 0.74
N SER A 57 0.65 -10.40 1.45
CA SER A 57 0.52 -10.53 2.90
C SER A 57 0.61 -9.17 3.58
N PRO A 58 -0.25 -8.90 4.59
CA PRO A 58 -0.19 -7.66 5.36
C PRO A 58 1.16 -7.55 6.07
N VAL A 59 1.68 -6.32 6.17
CA VAL A 59 2.84 -6.03 7.02
C VAL A 59 2.28 -5.67 8.40
N ASN A 60 2.62 -6.49 9.40
CA ASN A 60 2.20 -6.30 10.78
C ASN A 60 3.17 -5.38 11.55
N GLU A 61 3.83 -4.45 10.86
CA GLU A 61 4.73 -3.49 11.48
C GLU A 61 4.01 -2.18 11.69
N LEU A 62 3.99 -1.72 12.93
CA LEU A 62 3.42 -0.44 13.31
C LEU A 62 4.55 0.50 13.70
N PHE A 63 4.61 1.68 13.09
CA PHE A 63 5.66 2.66 13.38
C PHE A 63 5.09 3.78 14.23
N ILE A 64 5.59 3.92 15.46
CA ILE A 64 5.37 5.13 16.25
C ILE A 64 6.27 6.22 15.66
N LEU A 65 5.64 7.31 15.26
CA LEU A 65 6.32 8.43 14.62
C LEU A 65 6.83 9.39 15.69
N GLU A 66 8.11 9.73 15.58
CA GLU A 66 8.85 10.60 16.47
C GLU A 66 9.53 11.68 15.63
N GLY A 67 9.65 12.88 16.21
CA GLY A 67 10.13 14.07 15.51
C GLY A 67 11.43 13.84 14.74
N ASP A 68 11.53 14.48 13.57
CA ASP A 68 12.66 14.52 12.62
C ASP A 68 13.25 13.17 12.19
N LYS A 69 12.66 12.04 12.59
CA LYS A 69 13.08 10.71 12.13
C LYS A 69 12.62 10.49 10.70
N THR A 70 13.50 9.87 9.92
CA THR A 70 13.17 9.35 8.60
C THR A 70 12.77 7.89 8.76
N TYR A 71 11.67 7.52 8.13
CA TYR A 71 11.08 6.20 8.16
C TYR A 71 11.17 5.58 6.77
N SER A 72 11.66 4.35 6.71
CA SER A 72 11.72 3.55 5.49
C SER A 72 10.78 2.37 5.62
N PHE A 73 9.80 2.26 4.72
CA PHE A 73 9.05 1.03 4.57
C PHE A 73 9.74 0.17 3.53
N VAL A 74 10.29 -0.97 3.94
CA VAL A 74 10.81 -1.97 3.01
C VAL A 74 9.63 -2.84 2.57
N GLY A 75 8.86 -2.33 1.63
CA GLY A 75 7.73 -3.08 1.10
C GLY A 75 7.18 -2.43 -0.16
N LYS A 76 7.08 -3.23 -1.23
CA LYS A 76 6.86 -2.75 -2.60
C LYS A 76 5.45 -2.26 -2.90
N TYR A 77 4.51 -2.46 -1.98
CA TYR A 77 3.10 -2.14 -2.19
C TYR A 77 2.44 -1.76 -0.86
N PHE A 78 3.02 -0.81 -0.14
CA PHE A 78 2.42 -0.28 1.07
C PHE A 78 2.24 1.22 0.93
N ASP A 79 1.00 1.66 1.11
CA ASP A 79 0.68 3.07 1.29
C ASP A 79 0.37 3.26 2.78
N PRO A 80 1.31 3.81 3.56
CA PRO A 80 1.13 3.95 4.99
C PRO A 80 -0.03 4.92 5.29
N ASP A 81 -1.01 4.43 6.04
CA ASP A 81 -2.02 5.28 6.65
C ASP A 81 -1.45 5.88 7.94
N ILE A 82 -1.58 7.20 8.07
CA ILE A 82 -1.12 7.94 9.23
C ILE A 82 -2.30 8.19 10.16
N TYR A 83 -2.17 7.67 11.37
CA TYR A 83 -3.14 7.75 12.44
C TYR A 83 -2.62 8.64 13.57
N VAL A 84 -3.55 9.32 14.25
CA VAL A 84 -3.25 10.16 15.42
C VAL A 84 -4.22 9.88 16.56
N ILE A 85 -3.72 9.92 17.78
CA ILE A 85 -4.51 9.86 19.02
C ILE A 85 -3.92 10.85 20.03
N GLU A 86 -4.76 11.38 20.93
CA GLU A 86 -4.24 12.11 22.10
C GLU A 86 -3.46 11.13 22.98
N THR A 87 -2.24 11.49 23.38
CA THR A 87 -1.34 10.59 24.10
C THR A 87 -1.93 10.11 25.42
N GLU A 88 -2.75 10.92 26.08
CA GLU A 88 -3.45 10.54 27.32
C GLU A 88 -4.52 9.46 27.13
N LYS A 89 -5.02 9.27 25.90
CA LYS A 89 -6.00 8.24 25.55
C LYS A 89 -5.35 6.97 25.01
N LEU A 90 -4.04 7.00 24.78
CA LEU A 90 -3.31 5.84 24.30
C LEU A 90 -3.21 4.79 25.42
N ASP A 91 -3.60 3.57 25.09
CA ASP A 91 -3.40 2.38 25.91
C ASP A 91 -2.21 1.59 25.33
N PRO A 92 -0.98 1.76 25.86
CA PRO A 92 0.22 1.19 25.26
C PRO A 92 0.21 -0.33 25.27
N GLU A 93 -0.45 -0.94 26.26
CA GLU A 93 -0.56 -2.39 26.37
C GLU A 93 -1.42 -2.95 25.24
N LYS A 94 -2.52 -2.29 24.87
CA LYS A 94 -3.32 -2.69 23.71
C LYS A 94 -2.58 -2.53 22.40
N LEU A 95 -1.80 -1.47 22.23
CA LEU A 95 -1.02 -1.27 21.01
C LEU A 95 0.06 -2.35 20.88
N THR A 96 0.79 -2.63 21.97
CA THR A 96 1.89 -3.61 21.98
C THR A 96 1.37 -5.03 21.83
N ASN A 97 0.30 -5.41 22.52
CA ASN A 97 -0.31 -6.74 22.41
C ASN A 97 -0.86 -7.04 21.01
N GLN A 98 -1.21 -6.02 20.22
CA GLN A 98 -1.65 -6.18 18.84
C GLN A 98 -0.45 -6.33 17.88
N VAL A 99 0.68 -5.67 18.17
CA VAL A 99 1.93 -5.75 17.40
C VAL A 99 2.72 -7.04 17.70
N ASP A 100 2.63 -7.58 18.92
CA ASP A 100 3.35 -8.79 19.35
C ASP A 100 2.73 -10.11 18.87
N TYR A 101 1.63 -10.05 18.09
CA TYR A 101 1.16 -11.21 17.30
C TYR A 101 2.08 -11.43 16.10
N GLY A 102 3.30 -11.88 16.41
CA GLY A 102 4.24 -12.45 15.47
C GLY A 102 3.55 -13.52 14.64
N TYR A 103 3.75 -13.43 13.33
CA TYR A 103 3.27 -14.29 12.25
C TYR A 103 2.97 -15.75 12.68
N THR A 104 1.75 -16.03 13.14
CA THR A 104 1.25 -17.41 13.31
C THR A 104 0.46 -17.84 12.09
N GLY A 105 0.83 -17.44 10.87
CA GLY A 105 0.29 -17.97 9.61
C GLY A 105 -1.23 -17.85 9.39
N GLU A 106 -1.97 -17.18 10.28
CA GLU A 106 -3.39 -16.88 10.17
C GLU A 106 -3.54 -15.35 10.04
N ASP A 107 -4.08 -14.91 8.89
CA ASP A 107 -4.24 -13.51 8.44
C ASP A 107 -5.00 -12.57 9.41
N GLU A 108 -5.46 -13.04 10.56
CA GLU A 108 -6.31 -12.27 11.47
C GLU A 108 -5.59 -11.16 12.26
N SER A 109 -4.25 -11.17 12.31
CA SER A 109 -3.48 -10.22 13.14
C SER A 109 -3.45 -8.80 12.56
N GLY A 110 -3.21 -8.64 11.26
CA GLY A 110 -3.22 -7.35 10.59
C GLY A 110 -4.59 -6.68 10.61
N ASP A 111 -5.66 -7.47 10.42
CA ASP A 111 -7.04 -6.96 10.48
C ASP A 111 -7.40 -6.44 11.88
N LYS A 112 -6.90 -7.07 12.95
CA LYS A 112 -7.14 -6.62 14.34
C LYS A 112 -6.44 -5.31 14.64
N ILE A 113 -5.19 -5.13 14.22
CA ILE A 113 -4.47 -3.84 14.35
C ILE A 113 -5.22 -2.75 13.59
N LEU A 114 -5.55 -2.99 12.32
CA LEU A 114 -6.24 -2.00 11.49
C LEU A 114 -7.61 -1.62 12.05
N ASN A 115 -8.38 -2.59 12.56
CA ASN A 115 -9.66 -2.32 13.20
C ASN A 115 -9.49 -1.50 14.49
N TYR A 116 -8.51 -1.85 15.33
CA TYR A 116 -8.20 -1.08 16.54
C TYR A 116 -7.83 0.38 16.20
N LEU A 117 -6.99 0.60 15.18
CA LEU A 117 -6.63 1.94 14.71
C LEU A 117 -7.86 2.70 14.21
N LYS A 118 -8.71 2.08 13.38
CA LYS A 118 -9.93 2.71 12.85
C LYS A 118 -10.95 3.07 13.94
N GLU A 119 -11.00 2.30 15.01
CA GLU A 119 -11.93 2.52 16.13
C GLU A 119 -11.44 3.58 17.13
N ASN A 120 -10.12 3.69 17.33
CA ASN A 120 -9.55 4.47 18.44
C ASN A 120 -8.71 5.68 18.00
N PHE A 121 -8.26 5.70 16.74
CA PHE A 121 -7.41 6.75 16.19
C PHE A 121 -8.14 7.52 15.08
N THR A 122 -7.68 8.74 14.83
CA THR A 122 -8.12 9.52 13.66
C THR A 122 -7.10 9.35 12.54
N MET A 123 -7.55 8.91 11.37
CA MET A 123 -6.69 8.88 10.17
C MET A 123 -6.56 10.30 9.61
N ILE A 124 -5.33 10.78 9.44
CA ILE A 124 -5.03 12.16 8.99
C ILE A 124 -4.49 12.24 7.56
N GLY A 125 -4.17 11.10 6.96
CA GLY A 125 -3.75 11.01 5.57
C GLY A 125 -3.09 9.67 5.25
N THR A 126 -2.88 9.45 3.96
CA THR A 126 -2.16 8.30 3.43
C THR A 126 -0.92 8.79 2.70
N ILE A 127 0.19 8.09 2.89
CA ILE A 127 1.44 8.34 2.20
C ILE A 127 1.47 7.52 0.91
N SER A 128 1.50 8.19 -0.24
CA SER A 128 1.52 7.55 -1.56
C SER A 128 2.95 7.19 -1.94
N SER A 129 3.32 5.95 -1.68
CA SER A 129 4.67 5.43 -1.94
C SER A 129 4.99 5.38 -3.44
N VAL A 130 6.27 5.52 -3.79
CA VAL A 130 6.78 5.20 -5.12
C VAL A 130 7.75 4.05 -4.99
N TYR A 131 7.41 2.91 -5.58
CA TYR A 131 8.11 1.65 -5.37
C TYR A 131 8.81 1.12 -6.63
N SER A 132 8.29 1.46 -7.82
CA SER A 132 8.95 1.18 -9.08
C SER A 132 8.79 2.35 -10.05
N VAL A 133 9.74 2.45 -10.96
CA VAL A 133 9.76 3.46 -12.03
C VAL A 133 10.25 2.81 -13.32
N PRO A 134 9.92 3.38 -14.49
CA PRO A 134 10.50 2.91 -15.75
C PRO A 134 12.04 2.89 -15.69
N GLU A 135 12.68 1.90 -16.32
CA GLU A 135 14.17 1.80 -16.38
C GLU A 135 14.84 3.05 -16.97
N SER A 136 14.11 3.85 -17.75
CA SER A 136 14.59 5.12 -18.30
C SER A 136 14.74 6.24 -17.27
N VAL A 137 14.29 6.02 -16.03
CA VAL A 137 14.31 7.01 -14.96
C VAL A 137 15.60 6.87 -14.14
N ASP A 138 16.33 7.97 -13.98
CA ASP A 138 17.69 7.95 -13.45
C ASP A 138 17.82 7.87 -11.92
N TYR A 139 16.72 7.91 -11.15
CA TYR A 139 16.80 7.87 -9.69
C TYR A 139 16.65 6.46 -9.13
N SER A 140 17.42 6.15 -8.07
CA SER A 140 17.41 4.88 -7.33
C SER A 140 16.64 4.97 -6.02
N SER A 141 16.38 6.17 -5.51
CA SER A 141 15.57 6.37 -4.31
C SER A 141 14.78 7.67 -4.33
N VAL A 142 13.69 7.68 -3.56
CA VAL A 142 12.75 8.78 -3.41
C VAL A 142 12.53 9.02 -1.92
N LYS A 143 12.60 10.28 -1.49
CA LYS A 143 12.27 10.69 -0.14
C LYS A 143 11.16 11.72 -0.14
N ASP A 144 10.08 11.43 0.56
CA ASP A 144 9.00 12.38 0.77
C ASP A 144 9.11 13.09 2.10
N LEU A 145 8.75 14.37 2.08
CA LEU A 145 8.54 15.17 3.27
C LEU A 145 7.07 15.51 3.40
N TYR A 146 6.51 15.19 4.56
CA TYR A 146 5.18 15.60 4.96
C TYR A 146 5.25 16.54 6.15
N ILE A 147 4.25 17.42 6.27
CA ILE A 147 4.09 18.34 7.38
C ILE A 147 2.76 18.03 8.05
N VAL A 148 2.80 17.87 9.36
CA VAL A 148 1.58 17.82 10.17
C VAL A 148 1.29 19.22 10.72
N SER A 149 0.02 19.60 10.67
CA SER A 149 -0.47 20.86 11.23
C SER A 149 -1.81 20.65 11.92
N LYS A 150 -2.16 21.54 12.86
CA LYS A 150 -3.47 21.56 13.51
C LYS A 150 -4.17 22.87 13.20
N ASP A 151 -5.38 22.79 12.65
CA ASP A 151 -6.27 23.93 12.42
C ASP A 151 -7.62 23.74 13.13
N GLU A 152 -8.57 24.64 12.85
CA GLU A 152 -9.92 24.60 13.42
C GLU A 152 -10.70 23.32 13.08
N ASN A 153 -10.31 22.60 12.02
CA ASN A 153 -10.92 21.36 11.57
C ASN A 153 -10.17 20.10 12.07
N GLY A 154 -9.09 20.27 12.84
CA GLY A 154 -8.33 19.18 13.43
C GLY A 154 -6.90 19.07 12.90
N ILE A 155 -6.30 17.89 13.10
CA ILE A 155 -4.93 17.58 12.68
C ILE A 155 -4.95 17.11 11.23
N LYS A 156 -4.06 17.64 10.41
CA LYS A 156 -3.96 17.33 8.98
C LYS A 156 -2.53 16.98 8.59
N LEU A 157 -2.39 16.00 7.72
CA LEU A 157 -1.15 15.67 7.03
C LEU A 157 -1.13 16.35 5.66
N SER A 158 -0.05 17.07 5.35
CA SER A 158 0.15 17.72 4.05
C SER A 158 1.46 17.27 3.44
N PHE A 159 1.41 16.84 2.18
CA PHE A 159 2.63 16.66 1.39
C PHE A 159 3.33 18.02 1.20
N SER A 160 4.64 18.04 1.44
CA SER A 160 5.49 19.22 1.27
C SER A 160 6.28 19.11 -0.03
N LYS A 161 7.20 18.14 -0.10
CA LYS A 161 8.12 17.94 -1.23
C LYS A 161 8.54 16.49 -1.37
N ARG A 162 9.01 16.15 -2.57
CA ARG A 162 9.61 14.87 -2.93
C ARG A 162 11.01 15.12 -3.47
N GLU A 163 11.96 14.35 -2.97
CA GLU A 163 13.36 14.41 -3.33
C GLU A 163 13.77 13.12 -4.04
N PHE A 164 14.40 13.25 -5.19
CA PHE A 164 14.85 12.13 -6.03
C PHE A 164 16.35 12.00 -5.94
N TYR A 165 16.84 10.79 -5.69
CA TYR A 165 18.25 10.52 -5.43
C TYR A 165 18.79 9.43 -6.36
N GLN A 166 20.05 9.57 -6.77
CA GLN A 166 20.80 8.54 -7.47
C GLN A 166 22.14 8.35 -6.78
N ASN A 167 22.42 7.11 -6.34
CA ASN A 167 23.65 6.78 -5.61
C ASN A 167 23.89 7.71 -4.40
N GLY A 168 22.81 8.05 -3.68
CA GLY A 168 22.85 8.95 -2.52
C GLY A 168 22.98 10.45 -2.83
N LYS A 169 23.04 10.84 -4.12
CA LYS A 169 23.09 12.25 -4.54
C LYS A 169 21.69 12.74 -4.93
N LEU A 170 21.27 13.86 -4.37
CA LEU A 170 20.03 14.55 -4.76
C LEU A 170 20.12 15.02 -6.22
N LEU A 171 19.14 14.61 -7.03
CA LEU A 171 18.99 14.97 -8.44
C LEU A 171 17.96 16.08 -8.66
N LYS A 172 16.78 15.91 -8.07
CA LYS A 172 15.61 16.78 -8.26
C LYS A 172 14.82 16.89 -6.96
N THR A 173 14.21 18.04 -6.75
CA THR A 173 13.15 18.24 -5.75
C THR A 173 11.88 18.65 -6.49
N SER A 174 10.75 18.09 -6.09
CA SER A 174 9.43 18.37 -6.64
C SER A 174 8.52 18.79 -5.49
N ASP A 175 7.90 19.95 -5.61
CA ASP A 175 6.94 20.42 -4.61
C ASP A 175 5.52 19.95 -4.99
N LYS A 176 4.55 20.19 -4.08
CA LYS A 176 3.14 19.77 -4.26
C LYS A 176 2.51 20.17 -5.59
N ASN A 177 2.95 21.27 -6.20
CA ASN A 177 2.40 21.78 -7.46
C ASN A 177 2.92 21.01 -8.69
N ASP A 178 4.05 20.34 -8.57
CA ASP A 178 4.76 19.69 -9.70
C ASP A 178 4.46 18.18 -9.79
N LEU A 179 3.87 17.58 -8.75
CA LEU A 179 3.62 16.14 -8.68
C LEU A 179 2.55 15.60 -9.63
N ASN A 180 1.68 16.47 -10.18
CA ASN A 180 0.60 16.04 -11.08
C ASN A 180 1.11 15.59 -12.46
N GLU A 181 2.37 15.85 -12.81
CA GLU A 181 2.94 15.49 -14.11
C GLU A 181 3.67 14.15 -14.12
N ASP A 182 4.16 13.66 -12.97
CA ASP A 182 5.10 12.53 -12.92
C ASP A 182 4.48 11.18 -12.49
N ILE A 183 3.30 11.16 -11.85
CA ILE A 183 2.63 9.91 -11.44
C ILE A 183 1.67 9.46 -12.54
N ASP A 184 2.25 8.96 -13.63
CA ASP A 184 1.48 8.42 -14.74
C ASP A 184 0.70 7.18 -14.30
N SER A 185 -0.63 7.29 -14.41
CA SER A 185 -1.71 6.30 -14.21
C SER A 185 -1.55 4.94 -14.93
N SER A 186 -0.37 4.66 -15.47
CA SER A 186 0.07 3.47 -16.19
C SER A 186 -0.21 2.15 -15.44
N PHE A 187 -0.22 2.15 -14.10
CA PHE A 187 -0.48 0.96 -13.30
C PHE A 187 -1.90 0.42 -13.55
N ASN A 188 -2.92 1.29 -13.63
CA ASN A 188 -4.31 0.84 -13.88
C ASN A 188 -4.54 0.32 -15.30
N PHE A 189 -3.80 0.85 -16.29
CA PHE A 189 -4.00 0.50 -17.69
C PHE A 189 -3.51 -0.93 -18.02
N LYS A 190 -2.40 -1.36 -17.41
CA LYS A 190 -1.79 -2.68 -17.68
C LYS A 190 -2.61 -3.84 -17.11
N TYR A 191 -3.17 -3.69 -15.90
CA TYR A 191 -4.09 -4.68 -15.32
C TYR A 191 -5.47 -4.71 -16.01
N MET A 192 -5.95 -3.58 -16.56
CA MET A 192 -7.13 -3.58 -17.45
C MET A 192 -6.87 -4.35 -18.75
N MET A 193 -5.70 -4.21 -19.36
CA MET A 193 -5.33 -4.95 -20.59
C MET A 193 -5.21 -6.47 -20.36
N LEU A 194 -4.63 -6.87 -19.23
CA LEU A 194 -4.53 -8.29 -18.84
C LEU A 194 -5.90 -8.90 -18.52
N SER A 195 -6.74 -8.21 -17.76
CA SER A 195 -8.08 -8.70 -17.39
C SER A 195 -9.03 -8.81 -18.58
N THR A 196 -8.99 -7.86 -19.53
CA THR A 196 -9.77 -7.92 -20.77
C THR A 196 -9.34 -9.09 -21.67
N SER A 197 -8.04 -9.38 -21.76
CA SER A 197 -7.51 -10.50 -22.54
C SER A 197 -7.93 -11.86 -21.95
N ILE A 198 -7.88 -12.01 -20.61
CA ILE A 198 -8.33 -13.22 -19.92
C ILE A 198 -9.85 -13.41 -20.11
N LEU A 199 -10.63 -12.35 -19.97
CA LEU A 199 -12.09 -12.40 -20.14
C LEU A 199 -12.50 -12.80 -21.56
N ALA A 200 -11.79 -12.29 -22.58
CA ALA A 200 -12.00 -12.68 -23.97
C ALA A 200 -11.71 -14.18 -24.19
N LEU A 201 -10.63 -14.70 -23.60
CA LEU A 201 -10.23 -16.09 -23.74
C LEU A 201 -11.23 -17.04 -23.06
N LEU A 202 -11.69 -16.70 -21.86
CA LEU A 202 -12.77 -17.41 -21.17
C LEU A 202 -14.07 -17.43 -21.99
N THR A 203 -14.40 -16.32 -22.64
CA THR A 203 -15.59 -16.21 -23.50
C THR A 203 -15.48 -17.14 -24.71
N ILE A 204 -14.31 -17.20 -25.37
CA ILE A 204 -14.05 -18.10 -26.50
C ILE A 204 -14.18 -19.56 -26.06
N VAL A 205 -13.55 -19.93 -24.94
CA VAL A 205 -13.65 -21.30 -24.38
C VAL A 205 -15.10 -21.67 -24.09
N PHE A 206 -15.86 -20.76 -23.48
CA PHE A 206 -17.28 -20.97 -23.21
C PHE A 206 -18.10 -21.20 -24.49
N ILE A 207 -17.87 -20.40 -25.55
CA ILE A 207 -18.55 -20.55 -26.84
C ILE A 207 -18.22 -21.91 -27.49
N VAL A 208 -16.95 -22.32 -27.46
CA VAL A 208 -16.50 -23.60 -28.03
C VAL A 208 -17.10 -24.79 -27.27
N LEU A 209 -17.11 -24.74 -25.94
CA LEU A 209 -17.71 -25.78 -25.10
C LEU A 209 -19.23 -25.87 -25.29
N LYS A 210 -19.92 -24.72 -25.41
CA LYS A 210 -21.36 -24.68 -25.70
C LYS A 210 -21.65 -25.30 -27.07
N LYS A 211 -20.91 -24.94 -28.13
CA LYS A 211 -21.09 -25.51 -29.47
C LYS A 211 -20.86 -27.03 -29.50
N ARG A 212 -19.88 -27.56 -28.77
CA ARG A 212 -19.63 -29.01 -28.69
C ARG A 212 -20.72 -29.79 -27.97
N LYS A 213 -21.46 -29.19 -27.03
CA LYS A 213 -22.60 -29.86 -26.37
C LYS A 213 -23.87 -29.94 -27.25
N PHE A 214 -23.97 -29.14 -28.32
CA PHE A 214 -25.07 -29.20 -29.29
C PHE A 214 -24.79 -30.09 -30.50
N VAL A 215 -23.60 -30.69 -30.59
CA VAL A 215 -23.29 -31.75 -31.57
C VAL A 215 -23.42 -33.09 -30.84
N LYS A 216 -24.65 -33.56 -30.70
CA LYS A 216 -24.99 -34.93 -30.33
C LYS A 216 -26.19 -35.37 -31.16
#